data_AF-A0A7Y7NU01-F1
#
_entry.id   AF-A0A7Y7NU01-F1
#
_cell.length_a   1.000
_cell.length_b   1.000
_cell.length_c   1.000
_cell.angle_alpha   90.00
_cell.angle_beta   90.00
_cell.angle_gamma   90.00
#
_symmetry.space_group_name_H-M   'P 1'
#
loop_
_entity.id
_entity.type
_entity.pdbx_description
1 polymer ?
#
loop_
_entity_poly.entity_id
_entity_poly.type
_entity_poly.pdbx_seq_one_letter_code
_entity_poly.pdbx_strand_id
1 'polypeptide(L)'
;MKKSFSIFVLVISICMFSNCAKFETQSKPRHYQFMVEKPEYKVMIHKGAGEFSQLTAIDNVFNVDIPAMGGGFSKFLWIKYNKSIPEDYKIIRILANDKLIKEFSINEIEQLKMDANGRFLLLNK
;
A
#
# COMPACT_ATOMS: atom_id res chain seq x y z
N MET A 1 19.52 -51.51 -5.72
CA MET A 1 19.87 -50.10 -6.04
C MET A 1 18.73 -49.30 -6.68
N LYS A 2 17.91 -49.85 -7.61
CA LYS A 2 16.81 -49.07 -8.24
C LYS A 2 15.70 -48.60 -7.28
N LYS A 3 15.32 -49.43 -6.29
CA LYS A 3 14.28 -49.08 -5.30
C LYS A 3 14.68 -47.94 -4.36
N SER A 4 15.94 -47.93 -3.90
CA SER A 4 16.48 -46.89 -3.02
C SER A 4 16.64 -45.54 -3.73
N PHE A 5 17.03 -45.54 -5.00
CA PHE A 5 17.08 -44.32 -5.82
C PHE A 5 15.69 -43.69 -6.04
N SER A 6 14.67 -44.51 -6.32
CA SER A 6 13.29 -44.01 -6.53
C SER A 6 12.67 -43.41 -5.28
N ILE A 7 12.96 -43.97 -4.10
CA ILE A 7 12.49 -43.42 -2.81
C ILE A 7 13.14 -42.07 -2.55
N PHE A 8 14.44 -41.93 -2.85
CA PHE A 8 15.16 -40.68 -2.66
C PHE A 8 14.62 -39.54 -3.55
N VAL A 9 14.31 -39.82 -4.82
CA VAL A 9 13.69 -38.86 -5.75
C VAL A 9 12.28 -38.46 -5.30
N LEU A 10 11.50 -39.41 -4.77
CA LEU A 10 10.16 -39.16 -4.23
C LEU A 10 10.22 -38.24 -3.01
N VAL A 11 11.13 -38.51 -2.06
CA VAL A 11 11.33 -37.68 -0.86
C VAL A 11 11.77 -36.26 -1.23
N ILE A 12 12.70 -36.10 -2.17
CA ILE A 12 13.13 -34.79 -2.66
C ILE A 12 11.96 -34.03 -3.30
N SER A 13 11.16 -34.68 -4.13
CA SER A 13 9.99 -34.03 -4.75
C SER A 13 8.98 -33.55 -3.71
N ILE A 14 8.65 -34.39 -2.72
CA ILE A 14 7.71 -34.01 -1.65
C ILE A 14 8.25 -32.83 -0.83
N CYS A 15 9.54 -32.83 -0.48
CA CYS A 15 10.18 -31.74 0.24
C CYS A 15 10.15 -30.41 -0.55
N MET A 16 10.23 -30.46 -1.89
CA MET A 16 10.13 -29.25 -2.72
C MET A 16 8.71 -28.69 -2.79
N PHE A 17 7.68 -29.53 -2.86
CA PHE A 17 6.27 -29.08 -2.86
C PHE A 17 5.79 -28.58 -1.48
N SER A 18 6.44 -29.02 -0.40
CA SER A 18 6.09 -28.62 0.98
C SER A 18 6.45 -27.17 1.33
N ASN A 19 7.27 -26.50 0.50
CA ASN A 19 7.84 -25.19 0.83
C ASN A 19 6.97 -24.01 0.33
N CYS A 20 5.66 -24.24 0.22
CA CYS A 20 4.69 -23.22 -0.14
C CYS A 20 4.12 -22.60 1.14
N ALA A 21 4.53 -21.37 1.45
CA ALA A 21 4.09 -20.67 2.65
C ALA A 21 3.43 -19.34 2.29
N LYS A 22 2.32 -19.03 2.97
CA LYS A 22 1.66 -17.73 2.90
C LYS A 22 2.14 -16.88 4.06
N PHE A 23 2.52 -15.64 3.77
CA PHE A 23 2.94 -14.66 4.75
C PHE A 23 1.99 -13.49 4.70
N GLU A 24 1.45 -13.12 5.85
CA GLU A 24 0.68 -11.89 6.02
C GLU A 24 1.64 -10.76 6.42
N THR A 25 1.39 -9.58 5.87
CA THR A 25 2.13 -8.36 6.22
C THR A 25 1.13 -7.28 6.57
N GLN A 26 1.52 -6.34 7.43
CA GLN A 26 0.69 -5.18 7.75
C GLN A 26 1.53 -3.91 7.71
N SER A 27 0.97 -2.84 7.15
CA SER A 27 1.55 -1.51 7.32
C SER A 27 1.31 -1.00 8.73
N LYS A 28 2.16 -0.06 9.15
CA LYS A 28 1.95 0.68 10.39
C LYS A 28 0.86 1.73 10.19
N PRO A 29 0.07 2.05 11.23
CA PRO A 29 -0.83 3.20 11.17
C PRO A 29 -0.02 4.49 11.01
N ARG A 30 -0.62 5.46 10.31
CA ARG A 30 0.00 6.74 9.97
C ARG A 30 -0.98 7.88 10.17
N HIS A 31 -0.46 9.00 10.63
CA HIS A 31 -1.18 10.27 10.67
C HIS A 31 -0.46 11.25 9.75
N TYR A 32 -1.21 11.89 8.86
CA TYR A 32 -0.69 12.88 7.93
C TYR A 32 -1.53 14.14 7.93
N GLN A 33 -0.84 15.27 7.73
CA GLN A 33 -1.45 16.55 7.48
C GLN A 33 -1.09 16.98 6.07
N PHE A 34 -2.08 17.33 5.26
CA PHE A 34 -1.89 17.72 3.87
C PHE A 34 -2.35 19.14 3.62
N MET A 35 -1.64 19.82 2.74
CA MET A 35 -2.10 21.07 2.14
C MET A 35 -2.12 20.88 0.62
N VAL A 36 -3.19 21.36 -0.02
CA VAL A 36 -3.33 21.39 -1.48
C VAL A 36 -3.09 22.82 -1.96
N GLU A 37 -2.50 22.96 -3.14
CA GLU A 37 -2.22 24.27 -3.73
C GLU A 37 -3.51 25.04 -4.06
N LYS A 38 -4.57 24.32 -4.48
CA LYS A 38 -5.83 24.92 -4.91
C LYS A 38 -7.02 24.44 -4.08
N PRO A 39 -7.86 25.36 -3.57
CA PRO A 39 -9.00 25.01 -2.73
C PRO A 39 -10.12 24.29 -3.50
N GLU A 40 -10.14 24.39 -4.82
CA GLU A 40 -11.12 23.69 -5.68
C GLU A 40 -10.89 22.17 -5.77
N TYR A 41 -9.76 21.66 -5.25
CA TYR A 41 -9.44 20.25 -5.31
C TYR A 41 -10.16 19.47 -4.21
N LYS A 42 -10.85 18.39 -4.61
CA LYS A 42 -11.44 17.42 -3.69
C LYS A 42 -10.39 16.38 -3.36
N VAL A 43 -10.12 16.19 -2.07
CA VAL A 43 -9.25 15.11 -1.58
C VAL A 43 -10.13 13.98 -1.08
N MET A 44 -9.87 12.76 -1.53
CA MET A 44 -10.56 11.55 -1.09
C MET A 44 -9.57 10.57 -0.47
N ILE A 45 -10.01 9.86 0.56
CA ILE A 45 -9.23 8.83 1.24
C ILE A 45 -9.88 7.46 1.05
N HIS A 46 -9.06 6.44 0.82
CA HIS A 46 -9.49 5.05 0.76
C HIS A 46 -9.93 4.56 2.15
N LYS A 47 -11.14 4.01 2.26
CA LYS A 47 -11.71 3.49 3.51
C LYS A 47 -11.67 1.97 3.63
N GLY A 48 -11.13 1.28 2.63
CA GLY A 48 -11.19 -0.19 2.53
C GLY A 48 -12.16 -0.61 1.44
N ALA A 49 -12.08 -1.87 1.01
CA ALA A 49 -12.99 -2.47 0.03
C ALA A 49 -13.16 -1.70 -1.30
N GLY A 50 -12.18 -0.85 -1.69
CA GLY A 50 -12.27 -0.01 -2.89
C GLY A 50 -13.13 1.25 -2.72
N GLU A 51 -13.66 1.49 -1.52
CA GLU A 51 -14.43 2.68 -1.21
C GLU A 51 -13.53 3.86 -0.88
N PHE A 52 -13.97 5.05 -1.31
CA PHE A 52 -13.30 6.31 -1.03
C PHE A 52 -14.27 7.31 -0.43
N SER A 53 -13.87 7.98 0.64
CA SER A 53 -14.62 9.06 1.27
C SER A 53 -13.94 10.40 1.03
N GLN A 54 -14.71 11.44 0.73
CA GLN A 54 -14.18 12.80 0.64
C GLN A 54 -13.75 13.31 2.02
N LEU A 55 -12.59 13.95 2.08
CA LEU A 55 -12.07 14.62 3.26
C LEU A 55 -12.50 16.09 3.26
N THR A 56 -12.67 16.65 4.46
CA THR A 56 -12.94 18.08 4.65
C THR A 56 -11.70 18.75 5.21
N ALA A 57 -11.31 19.87 4.63
CA ALA A 57 -10.22 20.68 5.15
C ALA A 57 -10.70 21.52 6.34
N ILE A 58 -9.84 21.65 7.36
CA ILE A 58 -9.98 22.60 8.46
C ILE A 58 -8.82 23.58 8.29
N ASP A 59 -9.10 24.88 8.14
CA ASP A 59 -8.09 25.91 7.90
C ASP A 59 -7.14 25.60 6.72
N ASN A 60 -7.70 25.09 5.61
CA ASN A 60 -6.96 24.65 4.42
C ASN A 60 -6.01 23.46 4.64
N VAL A 61 -6.15 22.74 5.76
CA VAL A 61 -5.37 21.54 6.09
C VAL A 61 -6.28 20.33 6.15
N PHE A 62 -5.90 19.25 5.47
CA PHE A 62 -6.57 17.95 5.58
C PHE A 62 -5.81 17.08 6.58
N ASN A 63 -6.46 16.71 7.67
CA ASN A 63 -5.92 15.76 8.63
C ASN A 63 -6.43 14.35 8.31
N VAL A 64 -5.52 13.39 8.28
CA VAL A 64 -5.81 12.05 7.79
C VAL A 64 -5.16 11.00 8.67
N ASP A 65 -5.99 10.11 9.19
CA ASP A 65 -5.57 8.88 9.84
C ASP A 65 -5.72 7.71 8.88
N ILE A 66 -4.60 7.03 8.61
CA ILE A 66 -4.56 5.80 7.82
C ILE A 66 -4.35 4.65 8.80
N PRO A 67 -5.33 3.73 8.92
CA PRO A 67 -5.17 2.56 9.77
C PRO A 67 -4.11 1.61 9.19
N ALA A 68 -3.68 0.64 10.00
CA ALA A 68 -2.87 -0.46 9.50
C ALA A 68 -3.61 -1.18 8.36
N MET A 69 -2.93 -1.36 7.23
CA MET A 69 -3.47 -2.06 6.07
C MET A 69 -2.83 -3.43 5.93
N GLY A 70 -3.66 -4.44 5.72
CA GLY A 70 -3.22 -5.82 5.48
C GLY A 70 -2.70 -6.02 4.07
N GLY A 71 -1.73 -6.92 3.95
CA GLY A 71 -1.17 -7.39 2.70
C GLY A 71 -0.51 -8.75 2.91
N GLY A 72 0.38 -9.12 2.01
CA GLY A 72 1.09 -10.38 2.15
C GLY A 72 1.80 -10.80 0.88
N PHE A 73 2.41 -11.97 0.95
CA PHE A 73 2.96 -12.63 -0.22
C PHE A 73 2.97 -14.13 0.01
N SER A 74 3.03 -14.87 -1.09
CA SER A 74 3.26 -16.31 -1.05
C SER A 74 4.72 -16.59 -1.40
N LYS A 75 5.33 -17.60 -0.79
CA LYS A 75 6.74 -17.97 -1.00
C LYS A 75 6.82 -19.42 -1.44
N PHE A 76 7.60 -19.68 -2.49
CA PHE A 76 7.87 -21.01 -3.02
C PHE A 76 9.31 -21.04 -3.52
N LEU A 77 10.10 -22.01 -3.07
CA LEU A 77 11.51 -22.15 -3.43
C LEU A 77 12.28 -20.81 -3.32
N TRP A 78 12.09 -20.09 -2.21
CA TRP A 78 12.71 -18.78 -1.93
C TRP A 78 12.24 -17.61 -2.79
N ILE A 79 11.41 -17.85 -3.80
CA ILE A 79 10.81 -16.84 -4.64
C ILE A 79 9.49 -16.37 -4.02
N LYS A 80 9.31 -15.04 -3.91
CA LYS A 80 8.08 -14.42 -3.42
C LYS A 80 7.17 -14.08 -4.61
N TYR A 81 5.92 -14.54 -4.59
CA TYR A 81 4.89 -14.29 -5.59
C TYR A 81 3.60 -13.77 -4.93
N ASN A 82 2.64 -13.27 -5.71
CA ASN A 82 1.40 -12.64 -5.24
C ASN A 82 1.64 -11.59 -4.15
N LYS A 83 2.64 -10.73 -4.35
CA LYS A 83 2.99 -9.66 -3.40
C LYS A 83 1.89 -8.61 -3.39
N SER A 84 1.38 -8.36 -2.19
CA SER A 84 0.42 -7.33 -1.83
C SER A 84 1.11 -6.46 -0.79
N ILE A 85 1.70 -5.35 -1.23
CA ILE A 85 2.45 -4.43 -0.37
C ILE A 85 1.49 -3.32 0.05
N PRO A 86 1.07 -3.24 1.32
CA PRO A 86 0.06 -2.27 1.74
C PRO A 86 0.49 -0.82 1.53
N GLU A 87 1.79 -0.53 1.64
CA GLU A 87 2.35 0.81 1.46
C GLU A 87 2.28 1.32 0.01
N ASP A 88 2.08 0.42 -0.97
CA ASP A 88 1.95 0.75 -2.39
C ASP A 88 0.50 0.99 -2.81
N TYR A 89 -0.48 0.70 -1.95
CA TYR A 89 -1.88 0.94 -2.24
C TYR A 89 -2.19 2.42 -2.37
N LYS A 90 -2.96 2.79 -3.40
CA LYS A 90 -3.42 4.16 -3.62
C LYS A 90 -4.48 4.50 -2.58
N ILE A 91 -4.09 5.31 -1.61
CA ILE A 91 -4.89 5.64 -0.43
C ILE A 91 -5.46 7.06 -0.46
N ILE A 92 -4.86 7.96 -1.24
CA ILE A 92 -5.35 9.33 -1.40
C ILE A 92 -5.58 9.60 -2.88
N ARG A 93 -6.74 10.19 -3.20
CA ARG A 93 -7.07 10.69 -4.54
C ARG A 93 -7.29 12.18 -4.49
N ILE A 94 -6.84 12.87 -5.52
CA ILE A 94 -7.13 14.28 -5.72
C ILE A 94 -7.93 14.40 -7.01
N LEU A 95 -9.08 15.05 -6.91
CA LEU A 95 -9.96 15.32 -8.03
C LEU A 95 -10.11 16.82 -8.24
N ALA A 96 -10.15 17.25 -9.49
CA ALA A 96 -10.55 18.60 -9.88
C ALA A 96 -11.76 18.47 -10.81
N ASN A 97 -12.86 19.14 -10.47
CA ASN A 97 -14.12 19.04 -11.24
C ASN A 97 -14.53 17.58 -11.52
N ASP A 98 -14.44 16.74 -10.48
CA ASP A 98 -14.76 15.29 -10.50
C ASP A 98 -13.89 14.43 -11.44
N LYS A 99 -12.83 15.00 -12.00
CA LYS A 99 -11.81 14.26 -12.75
C LYS A 99 -10.62 13.94 -11.84
N LEU A 100 -10.21 12.67 -11.84
CA LEU A 100 -9.02 12.23 -11.13
C LEU A 100 -7.78 12.93 -11.71
N ILE A 101 -7.07 13.67 -10.86
CA ILE A 101 -5.82 14.35 -11.21
C ILE A 101 -4.62 13.51 -10.80
N LYS A 102 -4.64 12.98 -9.57
CA LYS A 102 -3.53 12.20 -9.04
C LYS A 102 -3.98 11.29 -7.91
N GLU A 103 -3.28 10.19 -7.77
CA GLU A 103 -3.40 9.27 -6.64
C GLU A 103 -2.06 9.15 -5.95
N PHE A 104 -2.09 8.92 -4.64
CA PHE A 104 -0.90 8.74 -3.82
C PHE A 104 -1.01 7.48 -2.97
N SER A 105 0.08 6.72 -2.90
CA SER A 105 0.31 5.69 -1.91
C SER A 105 1.04 6.23 -0.67
N ILE A 106 1.17 5.43 0.39
CA ILE A 106 1.96 5.79 1.58
C ILE A 106 3.40 6.13 1.17
N ASN A 107 4.02 5.26 0.37
CA ASN A 107 5.40 5.46 -0.09
C ASN A 107 5.55 6.76 -0.89
N GLU A 108 4.58 7.10 -1.72
CA GLU A 108 4.61 8.36 -2.50
C GLU A 108 4.39 9.59 -1.61
N ILE A 109 3.52 9.49 -0.59
CA ILE A 109 3.29 10.58 0.37
C ILE A 109 4.55 10.88 1.17
N GLU A 110 5.21 9.84 1.70
CA GLU A 110 6.42 10.00 2.53
C GLU A 110 7.61 10.60 1.74
N GLN A 111 7.53 10.62 0.41
CA GLN A 111 8.52 11.26 -0.47
C GLN A 111 8.15 12.70 -0.88
N LEU A 112 6.97 13.19 -0.52
CA LEU A 112 6.56 14.55 -0.85
C LEU A 112 7.34 15.59 -0.04
N LYS A 113 7.46 16.79 -0.60
CA LYS A 113 7.98 17.96 0.11
C LYS A 113 7.04 18.31 1.27
N MET A 114 7.63 18.69 2.39
CA MET A 114 6.92 19.23 3.54
C MET A 114 7.07 20.76 3.59
N ASP A 115 6.07 21.43 4.16
CA ASP A 115 6.19 22.84 4.55
C ASP A 115 6.97 23.01 5.87
N ALA A 116 7.15 24.26 6.32
CA ALA A 116 7.82 24.57 7.58
C ALA A 116 7.10 24.04 8.83
N ASN A 117 5.83 23.64 8.71
CA ASN A 117 5.00 23.09 9.79
C ASN A 117 4.93 21.55 9.74
N GLY A 118 5.69 20.89 8.86
CA GLY A 118 5.69 19.44 8.71
C GLY A 118 4.49 18.88 7.94
N ARG A 119 3.76 19.71 7.21
CA ARG A 119 2.60 19.31 6.39
C ARG A 119 3.06 18.91 5.01
N PHE A 120 2.54 17.80 4.50
CA PHE A 120 2.84 17.34 3.15
C PHE A 120 2.15 18.20 2.10
N LEU A 121 2.91 18.63 1.10
CA LEU A 121 2.42 19.46 0.00
C LEU A 121 1.95 18.57 -1.15
N LEU A 122 0.63 18.42 -1.27
CA LEU A 122 0.01 17.67 -2.35
C LEU A 122 -0.05 18.55 -3.61
N LEU A 123 0.61 18.09 -4.69
CA LEU A 123 0.71 18.78 -5.98
C LEU A 123 1.48 20.12 -5.92
N ASN A 124 2.71 20.09 -5.41
CA ASN A 124 3.65 21.20 -5.56
C ASN A 124 4.24 21.16 -7.00
N LYS A 125 3.88 22.11 -7.86
CA LYS A 125 4.46 22.26 -9.21
C LYS A 125 5.71 23.12 -9.18
#